data_AF-A0A8T5W773-F1
#
_entry.id   AF-A0A8T5W773-F1
#
_cell.length_a   1.000
_cell.length_b   1.000
_cell.length_c   1.000
_cell.angle_alpha   90.00
_cell.angle_beta   90.00
_cell.angle_gamma   90.00
#
_symmetry.space_group_name_H-M   'P 1'
#
loop_
_entity.id
_entity.type
_entity.pdbx_description
1 polymer ?
#
loop_
_entity_poly.entity_id
_entity_poly.type
_entity_poly.pdbx_seq_one_letter_code
_entity_poly.pdbx_strand_id
1 'polypeptide(L)'
;KANYPLEFMAALLTSERENTDKLILYTNECRRMVIEVLPPDINQSSAKFIVAGDKIRFGLTAVKNVGEAAISSVLKVREKEAKFSSIFDFCTRVDLRTVNKRIIESLVKCGAFDSLVGNRSQLMKQQRRPHRFRPIGKEGSCHSLGRWRKEESH
;
A
#
# COMPACT_ATOMS: atom_id res chain seq x y z
N LYS A 1 -27.92 -10.92 6.58
CA LYS A 1 -26.54 -11.20 7.06
C LYS A 1 -25.51 -11.03 5.92
N ALA A 2 -25.63 -9.99 5.08
CA ALA A 2 -24.85 -9.85 3.84
C ALA A 2 -24.56 -8.37 3.50
N ASN A 3 -24.14 -7.58 4.49
CA ASN A 3 -24.02 -6.11 4.34
C ASN A 3 -22.59 -5.57 4.45
N TYR A 4 -21.56 -6.42 4.46
CA TYR A 4 -20.17 -5.98 4.63
C TYR A 4 -19.23 -6.47 3.52
N PRO A 5 -19.51 -6.15 2.23
CA PRO A 5 -18.63 -6.50 1.13
C PRO A 5 -17.22 -5.89 1.31
N LEU A 6 -17.12 -4.70 1.92
CA LEU A 6 -15.83 -4.05 2.21
C LEU A 6 -15.00 -4.81 3.23
N GLU A 7 -15.58 -5.19 4.37
CA GLU A 7 -14.84 -5.92 5.42
C GLU A 7 -14.45 -7.31 4.94
N PHE A 8 -15.31 -7.96 4.16
CA PHE A 8 -15.00 -9.24 3.53
C PHE A 8 -13.80 -9.11 2.56
N MET A 9 -13.76 -8.06 1.73
CA MET A 9 -12.63 -7.82 0.84
C MET A 9 -11.34 -7.46 1.59
N ALA A 10 -11.44 -6.67 2.67
CA ALA A 10 -10.29 -6.37 3.52
C ALA A 10 -9.73 -7.62 4.20
N ALA A 11 -10.60 -8.55 4.63
CA ALA A 11 -10.20 -9.83 5.19
C ALA A 11 -9.53 -10.73 4.12
N LEU A 12 -10.09 -10.80 2.90
CA LEU A 12 -9.50 -11.54 1.78
C LEU A 12 -8.11 -11.02 1.42
N LEU A 13 -7.96 -9.70 1.27
CA LEU A 13 -6.69 -9.04 1.00
C LEU A 13 -5.65 -9.30 2.11
N THR A 14 -6.10 -9.36 3.36
CA THR A 14 -5.24 -9.68 4.50
C THR A 14 -4.82 -11.15 4.50
N SER A 15 -5.70 -12.07 4.13
CA SER A 15 -5.39 -13.51 4.06
C SER A 15 -4.41 -13.81 2.93
N GLU A 16 -4.52 -13.11 1.81
CA GLU A 16 -3.73 -13.36 0.60
C GLU A 16 -2.57 -12.34 0.45
N ARG A 17 -2.20 -11.67 1.56
CA ARG A 17 -1.13 -10.66 1.62
C ARG A 17 0.25 -11.17 1.19
N GLU A 18 0.49 -12.46 1.33
CA GLU A 18 1.76 -13.11 0.98
C GLU A 18 1.83 -13.42 -0.52
N ASN A 19 0.67 -13.59 -1.17
CA ASN A 19 0.58 -13.94 -2.58
C ASN A 19 0.32 -12.68 -3.43
N THR A 20 1.38 -12.20 -4.10
CA THR A 20 1.29 -10.94 -4.87
C THR A 20 0.29 -11.04 -6.03
N ASP A 21 0.24 -12.17 -6.72
CA ASP A 21 -0.63 -12.38 -7.89
C ASP A 21 -2.11 -12.30 -7.50
N LYS A 22 -2.48 -12.99 -6.42
CA LYS A 22 -3.83 -12.92 -5.87
C LYS A 22 -4.15 -11.53 -5.34
N LEU A 23 -3.20 -10.87 -4.67
CA LEU A 23 -3.40 -9.52 -4.17
C LEU A 23 -3.69 -8.52 -5.29
N ILE A 24 -3.04 -8.65 -6.45
CA ILE A 24 -3.33 -7.85 -7.65
C ILE A 24 -4.74 -8.17 -8.16
N LEU A 25 -5.12 -9.44 -8.22
CA LEU A 25 -6.45 -9.88 -8.66
C LEU A 25 -7.55 -9.27 -7.77
N TYR A 26 -7.44 -9.40 -6.45
CA TYR A 26 -8.41 -8.82 -5.51
C TYR A 26 -8.43 -7.30 -5.53
N THR A 27 -7.27 -6.65 -5.73
CA THR A 27 -7.21 -5.18 -5.90
C THR A 27 -7.98 -4.75 -7.16
N ASN A 28 -7.88 -5.51 -8.25
CA ASN A 28 -8.64 -5.23 -9.47
C ASN A 28 -10.14 -5.47 -9.26
N GLU A 29 -10.53 -6.51 -8.54
CA GLU A 29 -11.94 -6.74 -8.18
C GLU A 29 -12.49 -5.60 -7.30
N CYS A 30 -11.72 -5.10 -6.33
CA CYS A 30 -12.09 -3.92 -5.54
C CYS A 30 -12.39 -2.71 -6.44
N ARG A 31 -11.55 -2.49 -7.45
CA ARG A 31 -11.77 -1.41 -8.45
C ARG A 31 -13.02 -1.63 -9.29
N ARG A 32 -13.35 -2.88 -9.65
CA ARG A 32 -14.59 -3.20 -10.39
C ARG A 32 -15.83 -2.96 -9.54
N MET A 33 -15.74 -3.19 -8.23
CA MET A 33 -16.78 -2.88 -7.26
C MET A 33 -16.84 -1.39 -6.87
N VAL A 34 -16.06 -0.52 -7.54
CA VAL A 34 -15.99 0.92 -7.26
C VAL A 34 -15.47 1.21 -5.83
N ILE A 35 -14.75 0.27 -5.23
CA ILE A 35 -14.11 0.43 -3.93
C ILE A 35 -12.72 1.02 -4.16
N GLU A 36 -12.49 2.20 -3.61
CA GLU A 36 -11.20 2.87 -3.72
C GLU A 36 -10.20 2.27 -2.73
N VAL A 37 -9.03 1.87 -3.25
CA VAL A 37 -7.95 1.34 -2.42
C VAL A 37 -6.90 2.43 -2.20
N LEU A 38 -6.86 2.95 -0.98
CA LEU A 38 -5.95 4.03 -0.58
C LEU A 38 -4.53 3.49 -0.32
N PRO A 39 -3.49 4.30 -0.62
CA PRO A 39 -2.12 3.94 -0.28
C PRO A 39 -1.95 3.73 1.23
N PRO A 40 -0.92 2.96 1.64
CA PRO A 40 -0.60 2.84 3.05
C PRO A 40 -0.24 4.22 3.62
N ASP A 41 -0.46 4.40 4.92
CA ASP A 41 -0.20 5.64 5.65
C ASP A 41 0.34 5.30 7.04
N ILE A 42 1.46 5.90 7.46
CA ILE A 42 2.08 5.53 8.75
C ILE A 42 1.22 5.90 9.97
N ASN A 43 0.40 6.94 9.84
CA ASN A 43 -0.43 7.47 10.91
C ASN A 43 -1.85 6.88 10.89
N GLN A 44 -2.35 6.48 9.72
CA GLN A 44 -3.73 5.99 9.56
C GLN A 44 -3.82 4.48 9.27
N SER A 45 -2.84 3.87 8.60
CA SER A 45 -2.86 2.43 8.34
C SER A 45 -2.50 1.63 9.59
N SER A 46 -3.02 0.40 9.63
CA SER A 46 -2.66 -0.62 10.61
C SER A 46 -1.76 -1.68 9.97
N ALA A 47 -1.39 -2.70 10.75
CA ALA A 47 -0.67 -3.84 10.21
C ALA A 47 -1.44 -4.52 9.07
N LYS A 48 -2.74 -4.75 9.28
CA LYS A 48 -3.66 -5.40 8.33
C LYS A 48 -4.39 -4.36 7.47
N PHE A 49 -5.05 -4.81 6.40
CA PHE A 49 -5.94 -3.95 5.63
C PHE A 49 -7.10 -3.50 6.52
N ILE A 50 -7.44 -2.21 6.43
CA ILE A 50 -8.52 -1.62 7.22
C ILE A 50 -9.54 -0.98 6.30
N VAL A 51 -10.80 -1.02 6.72
CA VAL A 51 -11.89 -0.30 6.08
C VAL A 51 -11.93 1.12 6.67
N ALA A 52 -11.81 2.13 5.82
CA ALA A 52 -11.86 3.54 6.16
C ALA A 52 -13.07 4.17 5.46
N GLY A 53 -14.24 4.04 6.07
CA GLY A 53 -15.52 4.41 5.44
C GLY A 53 -15.80 3.50 4.25
N ASP A 54 -16.01 4.08 3.07
CA ASP A 54 -16.24 3.36 1.81
C ASP A 54 -14.95 3.00 1.05
N LYS A 55 -13.79 3.12 1.71
CA LYS A 55 -12.48 2.86 1.10
C LYS A 55 -11.72 1.79 1.86
N ILE A 56 -10.85 1.07 1.16
CA ILE A 56 -9.94 0.10 1.79
C ILE A 56 -8.56 0.74 1.84
N ARG A 57 -7.95 0.81 3.03
CA ARG A 57 -6.59 1.29 3.17
C ARG A 57 -5.60 0.13 3.18
N PHE A 58 -4.54 0.28 2.41
CA PHE A 58 -3.45 -0.69 2.38
C PHE A 58 -2.86 -0.89 3.78
N GLY A 59 -2.78 -2.16 4.19
CA GLY A 59 -2.07 -2.56 5.39
C GLY A 59 -0.56 -2.43 5.19
N LEU A 60 0.15 -2.05 6.26
CA LEU A 60 1.61 -1.92 6.21
C LEU A 60 2.31 -3.26 5.95
N THR A 61 1.68 -4.39 6.34
CA THR A 61 2.20 -5.75 6.10
C THR A 61 2.16 -6.19 4.64
N ALA A 62 1.34 -5.54 3.81
CA ALA A 62 1.23 -5.87 2.39
C ALA A 62 2.34 -5.22 1.55
N VAL A 63 3.13 -4.33 2.14
CA VAL A 63 4.25 -3.68 1.45
C VAL A 63 5.44 -4.65 1.41
N LYS A 64 5.88 -5.00 0.19
CA LYS A 64 7.06 -5.84 0.00
C LYS A 64 8.27 -5.23 0.72
N ASN A 65 9.04 -6.09 1.40
CA ASN A 65 10.22 -5.76 2.19
C ASN A 65 9.96 -5.13 3.57
N VAL A 66 8.71 -4.93 4.00
CA VAL A 66 8.41 -4.47 5.36
C VAL A 66 8.15 -5.68 6.26
N GLY A 67 9.03 -5.91 7.23
CA GLY A 67 8.89 -7.02 8.17
C GLY A 67 7.79 -6.79 9.22
N GLU A 68 7.15 -7.85 9.69
CA GLU A 68 6.12 -7.78 10.73
C GLU A 68 6.67 -7.18 12.05
N ALA A 69 7.92 -7.49 12.39
CA ALA A 69 8.61 -6.91 13.54
C ALA A 69 8.73 -5.37 13.43
N ALA A 70 9.07 -4.87 12.23
CA ALA A 70 9.16 -3.44 11.97
C ALA A 70 7.81 -2.76 12.17
N ILE A 71 6.74 -3.37 11.65
CA ILE A 71 5.37 -2.84 11.76
C ILE A 71 4.89 -2.87 13.21
N SER A 72 5.15 -3.96 13.94
CA SER A 72 4.82 -4.06 15.36
C SER A 72 5.53 -2.97 16.17
N SER A 73 6.82 -2.72 15.88
CA SER A 73 7.59 -1.66 16.54
C SER A 73 6.99 -0.27 16.25
N VAL A 74 6.68 0.03 14.98
CA VAL A 74 6.05 1.29 14.58
C VAL A 74 4.70 1.50 15.26
N LEU A 75 3.85 0.47 15.29
CA LEU A 75 2.53 0.57 15.93
C LEU A 75 2.64 0.77 17.45
N LYS A 76 3.60 0.11 18.11
CA LYS A 76 3.89 0.31 19.54
C LYS A 76 4.35 1.72 19.85
N VAL A 77 5.24 2.28 19.02
CA VAL A 77 5.68 3.67 19.15
C VAL A 77 4.50 4.62 18.99
N ARG A 78 3.64 4.39 17.99
CA ARG A 78 2.44 5.21 17.75
C ARG A 78 1.44 5.17 18.91
N GLU A 79 1.27 4.01 19.53
CA GLU A 79 0.41 3.82 20.70
C GLU A 79 0.95 4.59 21.93
N LYS A 80 2.28 4.68 22.07
CA LYS A 80 2.93 5.39 23.18
C LYS A 80 3.09 6.90 22.99
N GLU A 81 3.50 7.33 21.79
CA GLU A 81 4.01 8.69 21.56
C GLU A 81 3.16 9.51 20.57
N ALA A 82 1.95 9.04 20.26
CA ALA A 82 1.02 9.64 19.31
C ALA A 82 1.52 9.63 17.84
N LYS A 83 0.85 10.39 16.97
CA LYS A 83 1.09 10.38 15.52
C LYS A 83 2.46 10.98 15.17
N PHE A 84 3.11 10.42 14.15
CA PHE A 84 4.36 10.94 13.62
C PHE A 84 4.13 12.27 12.92
N SER A 85 4.99 13.24 13.20
CA SER A 85 4.89 14.60 12.63
C SER A 85 5.76 14.78 11.39
N SER A 86 6.89 14.06 11.30
CA SER A 86 7.86 14.16 10.20
C SER A 86 8.59 12.83 10.01
N ILE A 87 9.27 12.64 8.87
CA ILE A 87 10.14 11.48 8.65
C ILE A 87 11.28 11.46 9.68
N PHE A 88 11.82 12.61 10.06
CA PHE A 88 12.87 12.68 11.10
C PHE A 88 12.35 12.14 12.44
N ASP A 89 11.16 12.58 12.83
CA ASP A 89 10.47 12.12 14.03
C ASP A 89 10.21 10.60 13.98
N PHE A 90 9.82 10.08 12.82
CA PHE A 90 9.74 8.64 12.59
C PHE A 90 11.09 7.94 12.81
N CYS A 91 12.16 8.38 12.15
CA CYS A 91 13.49 7.77 12.25
C CYS A 91 14.10 7.86 13.66
N THR A 92 13.76 8.88 14.45
CA THR A 92 14.26 9.04 15.82
C THR A 92 13.50 8.16 16.81
N ARG A 93 12.19 7.96 16.61
CA ARG A 93 11.37 7.17 17.53
C ARG A 93 11.35 5.68 17.20
N VAL A 94 11.47 5.31 15.92
CA VAL A 94 11.49 3.90 15.51
C VAL A 94 12.86 3.28 15.71
N ASP A 95 12.86 2.03 16.15
CA ASP A 95 14.09 1.28 16.32
C ASP A 95 14.72 0.94 14.96
N LEU A 96 15.89 1.54 14.69
CA LEU A 96 16.66 1.36 13.45
C LEU A 96 17.21 -0.06 13.27
N ARG A 97 17.27 -0.88 14.32
CA ARG A 97 17.65 -2.30 14.21
C ARG A 97 16.52 -3.11 13.57
N THR A 98 15.28 -2.71 13.84
CA THR A 98 14.09 -3.34 13.32
C THR A 98 13.68 -2.73 11.96
N VAL A 99 13.87 -1.42 11.79
CA VAL A 99 13.52 -0.68 10.57
C VAL A 99 14.78 -0.35 9.78
N ASN A 100 15.14 -1.22 8.82
CA ASN A 100 16.28 -1.00 7.93
C ASN A 100 16.04 0.13 6.91
N LYS A 101 17.13 0.71 6.37
CA LYS A 101 17.07 1.72 5.29
C LYS A 101 16.23 1.27 4.08
N ARG A 102 16.33 -0.01 3.69
CA ARG A 102 15.51 -0.62 2.61
C ARG A 102 14.00 -0.58 2.88
N ILE A 103 13.61 -0.68 4.14
CA ILE A 103 12.21 -0.63 4.59
C ILE A 103 11.70 0.80 4.46
N ILE A 104 12.48 1.78 4.95
CA ILE A 104 12.15 3.21 4.84
C ILE A 104 12.00 3.61 3.37
N GLU A 105 12.93 3.21 2.50
CA GLU A 105 12.84 3.48 1.06
C GLU A 105 11.58 2.88 0.42
N SER A 106 11.20 1.65 0.82
CA SER A 106 9.98 1.01 0.35
C SER A 106 8.73 1.75 0.82
N LEU A 107 8.69 2.18 2.09
CA LEU A 107 7.59 2.96 2.66
C LEU A 107 7.45 4.34 1.98
N VAL A 108 8.57 5.01 1.69
CA VAL A 108 8.59 6.28 0.94
C VAL A 108 8.07 6.08 -0.48
N LYS A 109 8.54 5.04 -1.19
CA LYS A 109 8.05 4.70 -2.55
C LYS A 109 6.57 4.36 -2.57
N CYS A 110 6.08 3.72 -1.51
CA CYS A 110 4.67 3.39 -1.33
C CYS A 110 3.80 4.55 -0.82
N GLY A 111 4.36 5.76 -0.66
CA GLY A 111 3.57 6.94 -0.27
C GLY A 111 3.11 6.91 1.18
N ALA A 112 3.69 6.05 2.03
CA ALA A 112 3.33 5.93 3.44
C ALA A 112 3.52 7.22 4.25
N PHE A 113 4.35 8.12 3.73
CA PHE A 113 4.66 9.41 4.33
C PHE A 113 4.06 10.59 3.56
N ASP A 114 3.12 10.37 2.62
CA ASP A 114 2.50 11.47 1.85
C ASP A 114 1.66 12.40 2.74
N SER A 115 1.09 11.87 3.82
CA SER A 115 0.34 12.63 4.84
C SER A 115 1.21 13.45 5.81
N LEU A 116 2.54 13.33 5.74
CA LEU A 116 3.45 14.11 6.61
C LEU A 116 3.79 15.45 5.96
N VAL A 117 3.74 16.53 6.75
CA VAL A 117 4.06 17.89 6.31
C VAL A 117 5.57 18.01 6.07
N GLY A 118 5.97 18.43 4.87
CA GLY A 118 7.38 18.69 4.49
C GLY A 118 7.96 17.78 3.40
N ASN A 119 7.21 16.80 2.90
CA ASN A 119 7.79 15.64 2.23
C ASN A 119 8.04 15.71 0.72
N ARG A 120 7.51 16.70 0.00
CA ARG A 120 7.74 16.75 -1.46
C ARG A 120 9.02 17.48 -1.85
N SER A 121 9.32 18.63 -1.24
CA SER A 121 10.41 19.50 -1.72
C SER A 121 11.80 19.06 -1.24
N GLN A 122 11.92 18.51 -0.01
CA GLN A 122 13.22 18.19 0.56
C GLN A 122 13.77 16.82 0.11
N LEU A 123 12.90 15.89 -0.33
CA LEU A 123 13.27 14.59 -0.90
C LEU A 123 13.44 14.62 -2.44
N MET A 124 12.72 15.51 -3.15
CA MET A 124 12.79 15.58 -4.63
C MET A 124 14.00 16.34 -5.18
N LYS A 125 14.88 16.93 -4.35
CA LYS A 125 16.19 17.40 -4.83
C LYS A 125 17.16 16.26 -5.14
N GLN A 126 16.92 15.03 -4.68
CA GLN A 126 17.73 13.86 -5.07
C GLN A 126 17.06 12.92 -6.07
N GLN A 127 15.73 12.95 -6.24
CA GLN A 127 15.06 12.24 -7.34
C GLN A 127 13.92 13.07 -7.96
N ARG A 128 14.27 13.87 -8.97
CA ARG A 128 13.32 14.34 -9.99
C ARG A 128 12.73 13.11 -10.68
N ARG A 129 11.46 12.77 -10.43
CA ARG A 129 10.41 12.49 -11.45
C ARG A 129 9.03 12.42 -10.77
N PRO A 130 7.96 12.98 -11.37
CA PRO A 130 6.60 12.74 -10.90
C PRO A 130 6.22 11.32 -11.30
N HIS A 131 6.31 10.37 -10.39
CA HIS A 131 5.78 9.02 -10.60
C HIS A 131 4.47 8.91 -9.85
N ARG A 132 3.40 9.11 -10.63
CA ARG A 132 2.05 8.61 -10.39
C ARG A 132 2.16 7.23 -9.75
N PHE A 133 1.58 7.06 -8.57
CA PHE A 133 1.56 5.82 -7.82
C PHE A 133 1.21 4.66 -8.75
N ARG A 134 2.20 3.86 -9.13
CA ARG A 134 2.02 2.69 -10.01
C ARG A 134 1.89 1.51 -9.06
N PRO A 135 0.70 0.90 -8.89
CA PRO A 135 0.57 -0.28 -8.06
C PRO A 135 1.55 -1.35 -8.56
N ILE A 136 2.12 -2.09 -7.61
CA ILE A 136 3.04 -3.19 -7.84
C ILE A 136 2.33 -4.19 -8.77
N GLY A 137 2.78 -4.23 -10.02
CA GLY A 137 2.17 -5.04 -11.05
C GLY A 137 2.68 -4.58 -12.40
N LYS A 138 3.92 -4.96 -12.73
CA LYS A 138 4.41 -5.22 -14.10
C LYS A 138 5.69 -6.07 -14.04
N GLU A 139 5.53 -7.37 -14.22
CA GLU A 139 6.18 -8.03 -15.36
C GLU A 139 5.06 -8.46 -16.29
N GLY A 140 4.76 -7.59 -17.25
CA GLY A 140 3.95 -7.97 -18.40
C GLY A 140 4.87 -8.67 -19.38
N SER A 141 4.71 -9.97 -19.52
CA SER A 141 4.98 -10.64 -20.79
C SER A 141 4.03 -10.05 -21.82
N CYS A 142 4.58 -9.13 -22.61
CA CYS A 142 3.93 -8.61 -23.80
C CYS A 142 4.24 -9.57 -24.95
N HIS A 143 3.38 -10.55 -25.17
CA HIS A 143 3.24 -11.40 -26.37
C HIS A 143 1.93 -12.17 -26.11
N SER A 144 0.82 -12.03 -26.81
CA SER A 144 0.55 -11.55 -28.15
C SER A 144 -0.94 -11.19 -28.22
N LEU A 145 -1.25 -9.96 -28.64
CA LEU A 145 -2.61 -9.56 -29.01
C LEU A 145 -2.89 -10.12 -30.41
N GLY A 146 -3.46 -11.32 -30.46
CA GLY A 146 -4.01 -11.95 -31.65
C GLY A 146 -5.53 -11.94 -31.63
N ARG A 147 -6.11 -10.83 -32.13
CA ARG A 147 -7.28 -10.83 -33.01
C ARG A 147 -8.53 -11.63 -32.56
N TRP A 148 -9.45 -10.97 -31.83
CA TRP A 148 -10.87 -11.38 -31.78
C TRP A 148 -11.80 -10.15 -31.78
N ARG A 149 -12.21 -9.76 -32.99
CA ARG A 149 -13.28 -8.83 -33.37
C ARG A 149 -13.43 -9.05 -34.89
N LYS A 150 -14.57 -9.25 -35.54
CA LYS A 150 -16.02 -9.47 -35.32
C LYS A 150 -16.57 -9.83 -36.73
N GLU A 151 -17.86 -10.15 -36.88
CA GLU A 151 -18.64 -10.43 -38.13
C GLU A 151 -18.69 -11.93 -38.47
N GLU A 152 -19.81 -12.67 -38.44
CA GLU A 152 -21.26 -12.42 -38.60
C GLU A 152 -21.70 -11.93 -40.01
N SER A 153 -22.50 -12.79 -40.69
CA SER A 153 -23.23 -12.63 -41.97
C SER A 153 -22.36 -12.57 -43.25
N HIS A 154 -22.62 -13.27 -44.36
CA HIS A 154 -23.85 -13.83 -44.95
C HIS A 154 -23.46 -15.00 -45.89
#